data_AF-A0A1B7W686-F1
#
_entry.id   AF-A0A1B7W686-F1
#
_cell.length_a   1.000
_cell.length_b   1.000
_cell.length_c   1.000
_cell.angle_alpha   90.00
_cell.angle_beta   90.00
_cell.angle_gamma   90.00
#
_symmetry.space_group_name_H-M   'P 1'
#
loop_
_entity.id
_entity.type
_entity.pdbx_description
1 polymer ?
#
loop_
_entity_poly.entity_id
_entity_poly.type
_entity_poly.pdbx_seq_one_letter_code
_entity_poly.pdbx_strand_id
1 'polypeptide(L)'
;MRDTFNRMIGRTRYVVCRLFLHLGGSDVAPILGVLNRAAMEAIEADGDIEVLGEELAQLCQNLLQYDEDWLSAANEGDVFWDEGDAGNYVNELFTDSAQRYGANLDFNSTSSNQPLSLPVTRNVIVMIIVATEGEIPELETDLANIPALKAALKALINLHYKHKLRAIQVHFSPAQLGDDLSSDQ
;
A
#
# COMPACT_ATOMS: atom_id res chain seq x y z
N MET A 1 5.36 11.55 -27.45
CA MET A 1 4.90 11.13 -28.81
C MET A 1 4.28 9.74 -28.82
N ARG A 2 4.89 8.73 -28.19
CA ARG A 2 4.34 7.36 -28.12
C ARG A 2 3.03 7.28 -27.32
N ASP A 3 2.94 7.96 -26.19
CA ASP A 3 1.72 7.98 -25.37
C ASP A 3 0.53 8.64 -26.07
N THR A 4 0.77 9.77 -26.73
CA THR A 4 -0.27 10.49 -27.50
C THR A 4 -0.80 9.62 -28.64
N PHE A 5 0.08 8.86 -29.30
CA PHE A 5 -0.31 7.91 -30.35
C PHE A 5 -1.12 6.74 -29.79
N ASN A 6 -0.66 6.12 -28.70
CA ASN A 6 -1.36 5.01 -28.03
C ASN A 6 -2.76 5.42 -27.56
N ARG A 7 -2.90 6.64 -27.03
CA ARG A 7 -4.19 7.22 -26.66
C ARG A 7 -5.11 7.42 -27.87
N MET A 8 -4.56 7.88 -29.00
CA MET A 8 -5.33 8.07 -30.24
C MET A 8 -5.86 6.76 -30.83
N ILE A 9 -5.14 5.65 -30.70
CA ILE A 9 -5.58 4.35 -31.22
C ILE A 9 -6.45 3.57 -30.22
N GLY A 10 -6.77 4.17 -29.06
CA GLY A 10 -7.66 3.58 -28.05
C GLY A 10 -7.04 2.43 -27.26
N ARG A 11 -5.70 2.35 -27.14
CA ARG A 11 -5.07 1.36 -26.26
C ARG A 11 -5.42 1.67 -24.80
N THR A 12 -5.62 0.61 -24.01
CA THR A 12 -5.76 0.74 -22.56
C THR A 12 -4.43 1.21 -21.97
N ARG A 13 -4.52 2.21 -21.11
CA ARG A 13 -3.40 2.74 -20.33
C ARG A 13 -3.46 2.14 -18.94
N TYR A 14 -2.34 1.64 -18.46
CA TYR A 14 -2.19 1.12 -17.11
C TYR A 14 -1.25 2.02 -16.33
N VAL A 15 -1.64 2.39 -15.12
CA VAL A 15 -0.78 3.07 -14.15
C VAL A 15 -0.48 2.09 -13.05
N VAL A 16 0.80 1.86 -12.79
CA VAL A 16 1.26 1.08 -11.66
C VAL A 16 2.01 2.00 -10.72
N CYS A 17 1.62 2.02 -9.44
CA CYS A 17 2.34 2.80 -8.44
C CYS A 17 2.44 2.07 -7.10
N ARG A 18 3.51 2.38 -6.37
CA ARG A 18 3.73 2.03 -4.97
C ARG A 18 3.69 3.32 -4.16
N LEU A 19 2.79 3.38 -3.19
CA LEU A 19 2.73 4.45 -2.21
C LEU A 19 3.44 3.99 -0.93
N PHE A 20 4.23 4.87 -0.34
CA PHE A 20 4.81 4.72 0.98
C PHE A 20 4.16 5.73 1.92
N LEU A 21 3.69 5.27 3.06
CA LEU A 21 3.18 6.12 4.13
C LEU A 21 3.84 5.73 5.43
N HIS A 22 4.65 6.64 5.97
CA HIS A 22 5.22 6.50 7.29
C HIS A 22 4.25 7.09 8.32
N LEU A 23 3.75 6.22 9.17
CA LEU A 23 2.92 6.53 10.32
C LEU A 23 3.80 6.56 11.56
N GLY A 24 3.60 7.54 12.43
CA GLY A 24 4.22 7.55 13.74
C GLY A 24 3.37 8.24 14.78
N GLY A 25 3.41 7.75 16.02
CA GLY A 25 2.59 8.28 17.10
C GLY A 25 2.11 7.21 18.07
N SER A 26 1.27 7.63 19.02
CA SER A 26 0.65 6.72 20.00
C SER A 26 -0.49 5.89 19.41
N ASP A 27 -1.07 6.31 18.28
CA ASP A 27 -2.27 5.73 17.68
C ASP A 27 -1.99 4.79 16.49
N VAL A 28 -0.72 4.40 16.32
CA VAL A 28 -0.28 3.42 15.31
C VAL A 28 -0.82 2.00 15.57
N ALA A 29 -1.04 1.64 16.84
CA ALA A 29 -1.47 0.29 17.21
C ALA A 29 -2.86 -0.12 16.63
N PRO A 30 -3.90 0.73 16.69
CA PRO A 30 -5.16 0.50 15.96
C PRO A 30 -4.97 0.23 14.46
N ILE A 31 -4.08 0.97 13.78
CA ILE A 31 -3.84 0.82 12.33
C ILE A 31 -3.17 -0.53 12.04
N LEU A 32 -2.24 -0.97 12.88
CA LEU A 32 -1.65 -2.32 12.78
C LEU A 32 -2.70 -3.43 12.87
N GLY A 33 -3.74 -3.25 13.68
CA GLY A 33 -4.86 -4.20 13.75
C GLY A 33 -5.62 -4.30 12.43
N VAL A 34 -5.88 -3.16 11.77
CA VAL A 34 -6.53 -3.10 10.45
C VAL A 34 -5.64 -3.74 9.38
N LEU A 35 -4.35 -3.43 9.38
CA LEU A 35 -3.38 -3.98 8.43
C LEU A 35 -3.23 -5.50 8.54
N ASN A 36 -3.17 -6.04 9.78
CA ASN A 36 -3.11 -7.48 9.99
C ASN A 36 -4.39 -8.20 9.54
N ARG A 37 -5.56 -7.61 9.77
CA ARG A 37 -6.82 -8.17 9.27
C ARG A 37 -6.84 -8.19 7.74
N ALA A 38 -6.55 -7.06 7.11
CA ALA A 38 -6.51 -6.96 5.65
C ALA A 38 -5.50 -7.95 5.03
N ALA A 39 -4.36 -8.19 5.69
CA ALA A 39 -3.40 -9.20 5.24
C ALA A 39 -3.94 -10.63 5.30
N MET A 40 -4.68 -10.98 6.37
CA MET A 40 -5.34 -12.30 6.46
C MET A 40 -6.44 -12.45 5.40
N GLU A 41 -7.28 -11.43 5.24
CA GLU A 41 -8.36 -11.45 4.25
C GLU A 41 -7.81 -11.52 2.82
N ALA A 42 -6.68 -10.86 2.53
CA ALA A 42 -6.01 -10.97 1.25
C ALA A 42 -5.51 -12.39 0.93
N ILE A 43 -5.06 -13.14 1.95
CA ILE A 43 -4.68 -14.55 1.81
C ILE A 43 -5.92 -15.41 1.53
N GLU A 44 -7.02 -15.16 2.24
CA GLU A 44 -8.27 -15.90 2.06
C GLU A 44 -8.95 -15.60 0.72
N ALA A 45 -8.77 -14.39 0.19
CA ALA A 45 -9.35 -13.94 -1.08
C ALA A 45 -8.72 -14.60 -2.32
N ASP A 46 -7.55 -15.23 -2.19
CA ASP A 46 -6.81 -15.89 -3.29
C ASP A 46 -6.73 -15.03 -4.58
N GLY A 47 -6.50 -13.73 -4.41
CA GLY A 47 -6.37 -12.78 -5.51
C GLY A 47 -7.69 -12.20 -6.06
N ASP A 48 -8.84 -12.42 -5.40
CA ASP A 48 -10.10 -11.76 -5.77
C ASP A 48 -9.99 -10.24 -5.63
N ILE A 49 -9.93 -9.55 -6.78
CA ILE A 49 -9.71 -8.11 -6.85
C ILE A 49 -10.82 -7.28 -6.19
N GLU A 50 -12.06 -7.80 -6.14
CA GLU A 50 -13.18 -7.08 -5.53
C GLU A 50 -13.07 -7.12 -4.00
N VAL A 51 -12.66 -8.27 -3.44
CA VAL A 51 -12.40 -8.42 -2.01
C VAL A 51 -11.19 -7.57 -1.60
N LEU A 52 -10.09 -7.68 -2.35
CA LEU A 52 -8.88 -6.87 -2.11
C LEU A 52 -9.15 -5.37 -2.27
N GLY A 53 -10.04 -5.00 -3.20
CA GLY A 53 -10.46 -3.62 -3.44
C GLY A 53 -11.23 -3.02 -2.27
N GLU A 54 -12.12 -3.81 -1.64
CA GLU A 54 -12.86 -3.36 -0.47
C GLU A 54 -11.93 -3.17 0.74
N GLU A 55 -11.01 -4.12 0.96
CA GLU A 55 -10.00 -4.00 2.02
C GLU A 55 -9.08 -2.79 1.81
N LEU A 56 -8.66 -2.53 0.57
CA LEU A 56 -7.90 -1.32 0.23
C LEU A 56 -8.71 -0.05 0.51
N ALA A 57 -9.99 -0.04 0.13
CA ALA A 57 -10.86 1.11 0.36
C ALA A 57 -11.03 1.38 1.87
N GLN A 58 -11.23 0.33 2.67
CA GLN A 58 -11.33 0.44 4.11
C GLN A 58 -10.01 0.91 4.74
N LEU A 59 -8.87 0.38 4.29
CA LEU A 59 -7.55 0.84 4.73
C LEU A 59 -7.36 2.33 4.43
N CYS A 60 -7.64 2.77 3.20
CA CYS A 60 -7.53 4.18 2.81
C CYS A 60 -8.43 5.08 3.67
N GLN A 61 -9.64 4.64 4.01
CA GLN A 61 -10.54 5.38 4.91
C GLN A 61 -9.96 5.51 6.32
N ASN A 62 -9.38 4.43 6.87
CA ASN A 62 -8.72 4.47 8.17
C ASN A 62 -7.52 5.42 8.13
N LEU A 63 -6.65 5.31 7.12
CA LEU A 63 -5.49 6.20 6.97
C LEU A 63 -5.90 7.67 6.90
N LEU A 64 -7.01 7.99 6.21
CA LEU A 64 -7.56 9.35 6.14
C LEU A 64 -8.12 9.84 7.48
N GLN A 65 -8.58 8.95 8.36
CA GLN A 65 -9.09 9.28 9.68
C GLN A 65 -7.97 9.58 10.69
N TYR A 66 -6.80 8.95 10.51
CA TYR A 66 -5.60 9.11 11.35
C TYR A 66 -4.51 9.91 10.62
N ASP A 67 -4.90 11.02 9.98
CA ASP A 67 -3.95 11.86 9.23
C ASP A 67 -2.98 12.64 10.12
N GLU A 68 -3.30 12.79 11.41
CA GLU A 68 -2.41 13.37 12.41
C GLU A 68 -1.17 12.51 12.70
N ASP A 69 -1.24 11.20 12.42
CA ASP A 69 -0.13 10.26 12.61
C ASP A 69 0.82 10.19 11.39
N TRP A 70 0.56 10.96 10.32
CA TRP A 70 1.38 10.92 9.10
C TRP A 70 2.69 11.68 9.30
N LEU A 71 3.82 10.99 9.23
CA LEU A 71 5.15 11.59 9.32
C LEU A 71 5.72 11.95 7.95
N SER A 72 5.63 11.01 7.00
CA SER A 72 6.12 11.23 5.64
C SER A 72 5.40 10.33 4.65
N ALA A 73 5.43 10.73 3.38
CA ALA A 73 4.89 9.95 2.29
C ALA A 73 5.73 10.10 1.03
N ALA A 74 5.74 9.06 0.22
CA ALA A 74 6.40 9.05 -1.09
C ALA A 74 5.62 8.13 -2.03
N ASN A 75 5.85 8.31 -3.32
CA ASN A 75 5.34 7.41 -4.33
C ASN A 75 6.36 7.20 -5.44
N GLU A 76 6.24 6.05 -6.07
CA GLU A 76 6.94 5.73 -7.30
C GLU A 76 6.01 4.90 -8.18
N GLY A 77 6.29 4.88 -9.47
CA GLY A 77 5.42 4.20 -10.42
C GLY A 77 5.80 4.51 -11.85
N ASP A 78 5.12 3.82 -12.77
CA ASP A 78 5.28 4.04 -14.19
C ASP A 78 3.97 3.73 -14.94
N VAL A 79 3.95 4.09 -16.22
CA VAL A 79 2.80 4.02 -17.11
C VAL A 79 3.08 3.01 -18.21
N PHE A 80 2.14 2.09 -18.38
CA PHE A 80 2.25 0.99 -19.32
C PHE A 80 1.08 1.01 -20.32
N TRP A 81 1.33 0.41 -21.48
CA TRP A 81 0.33 0.20 -22.53
C TRP A 81 0.16 -1.28 -22.89
N ASP A 82 0.84 -2.13 -22.12
CA ASP A 82 0.78 -3.59 -22.14
C ASP A 82 0.48 -4.06 -20.72
N GLU A 83 -0.54 -4.91 -20.58
CA GLU A 83 -0.98 -5.40 -19.27
C GLU A 83 0.04 -6.35 -18.65
N GLY A 84 0.77 -7.12 -19.46
CA GLY A 84 1.81 -8.03 -19.00
C GLY A 84 3.00 -7.27 -18.42
N ASP A 85 3.46 -6.21 -19.10
CA ASP A 85 4.52 -5.33 -18.58
C ASP A 85 4.11 -4.66 -17.26
N ALA A 86 2.86 -4.18 -17.18
CA ALA A 86 2.32 -3.62 -15.94
C ALA A 86 2.32 -4.65 -14.80
N GLY A 87 1.87 -5.88 -15.07
CA GLY A 87 1.87 -6.98 -14.10
C GLY A 87 3.28 -7.39 -13.65
N ASN A 88 4.26 -7.40 -14.56
CA ASN A 88 5.65 -7.65 -14.21
C ASN A 88 6.19 -6.59 -13.27
N TYR A 89 5.89 -5.31 -13.55
CA TYR A 89 6.34 -4.21 -12.70
C TYR A 89 5.71 -4.23 -11.31
N VAL A 90 4.44 -4.64 -11.17
CA VAL A 90 3.83 -4.89 -9.84
C VAL A 90 4.65 -5.90 -9.04
N ASN A 91 5.07 -7.01 -9.65
CA ASN A 91 5.87 -8.04 -8.98
C ASN A 91 7.28 -7.57 -8.63
N GLU A 92 7.88 -6.71 -9.45
CA GLU A 92 9.17 -6.06 -9.14
C GLU A 92 9.04 -5.18 -7.90
N LEU A 93 8.02 -4.32 -7.85
CA LEU A 93 7.75 -3.44 -6.70
C LEU A 93 7.49 -4.25 -5.42
N PHE A 94 6.74 -5.36 -5.52
CA PHE A 94 6.50 -6.28 -4.41
C PHE A 94 7.80 -6.88 -3.88
N THR A 95 8.61 -7.42 -4.79
CA THR A 95 9.86 -8.10 -4.45
C THR A 95 10.83 -7.11 -3.79
N ASP A 96 10.91 -5.89 -4.31
CA ASP A 96 11.70 -4.81 -3.72
C ASP A 96 11.18 -4.40 -2.34
N SER A 97 9.85 -4.25 -2.16
CA SER A 97 9.23 -3.97 -0.85
C SER A 97 9.59 -5.05 0.17
N ALA A 98 9.44 -6.32 -0.21
CA ALA A 98 9.75 -7.45 0.65
C ALA A 98 11.24 -7.54 0.98
N GLN A 99 12.15 -7.19 0.06
CA GLN A 99 13.58 -7.17 0.32
C GLN A 99 14.00 -6.03 1.25
N ARG A 100 13.39 -4.84 1.12
CA ARG A 100 13.75 -3.64 1.89
C ARG A 100 13.09 -3.60 3.26
N TYR A 101 11.83 -4.03 3.34
CA TYR A 101 10.96 -3.84 4.50
C TYR A 101 10.32 -5.13 5.01
N GLY A 102 10.62 -6.27 4.37
CA GLY A 102 10.15 -7.57 4.83
C GLY A 102 10.71 -7.89 6.21
N ALA A 103 9.88 -7.73 7.22
CA ALA A 103 10.09 -8.37 8.50
C ALA A 103 10.17 -9.89 8.23
N ASN A 104 11.15 -10.58 8.81
CA ASN A 104 11.11 -12.04 8.89
C ASN A 104 9.83 -12.39 9.66
N LEU A 105 8.77 -12.76 8.93
CA LEU A 105 7.56 -13.30 9.53
C LEU A 105 7.89 -14.71 10.05
N ASP A 106 8.59 -14.78 11.19
CA ASP A 106 8.78 -16.03 11.91
C ASP A 106 7.44 -16.38 12.59
N PHE A 107 6.57 -17.06 11.85
CA PHE A 107 5.35 -17.67 12.40
C PHE A 107 5.63 -18.82 13.38
N ASN A 108 6.90 -19.11 13.69
CA ASN A 108 7.35 -20.26 14.48
C ASN A 108 7.76 -19.95 15.93
N SER A 109 7.63 -18.71 16.43
CA SER A 109 7.97 -18.42 17.83
C SER A 109 6.81 -18.79 18.79
N THR A 110 6.58 -20.08 18.96
CA THR A 110 5.90 -20.59 20.16
C THR A 110 6.92 -20.77 21.28
N SER A 111 7.03 -19.80 22.20
CA SER A 111 7.57 -19.88 23.58
C SER A 111 8.05 -18.48 24.01
N SER A 112 7.91 -17.97 25.23
CA SER A 112 7.68 -18.54 26.56
C SER A 112 7.21 -17.40 27.50
N ASN A 113 6.74 -17.79 28.68
CA ASN A 113 6.24 -17.01 29.81
C ASN A 113 7.19 -15.87 30.29
N GLN A 114 7.31 -14.77 29.53
CA GLN A 114 8.01 -13.54 29.91
C GLN A 114 6.99 -12.41 30.17
N PRO A 115 7.20 -11.54 31.18
CA PRO A 115 6.31 -10.42 31.44
C PRO A 115 6.29 -9.49 30.21
N LEU A 116 5.10 -9.28 29.63
CA LEU A 116 4.86 -8.50 28.42
C LEU A 116 5.14 -7.00 28.68
N SER A 117 6.38 -6.56 28.53
CA SER A 117 6.67 -5.18 28.11
C SER A 117 7.19 -5.24 26.67
N LEU A 118 6.31 -5.63 25.74
CA LEU A 118 6.61 -5.47 24.32
C LEU A 118 6.74 -3.96 24.04
N PRO A 119 7.79 -3.50 23.35
CA PRO A 119 7.87 -2.11 22.94
C PRO A 119 6.62 -1.76 22.13
N VAL A 120 5.99 -0.64 22.44
CA VAL A 120 4.88 -0.13 21.63
C VAL A 120 5.50 0.32 20.31
N THR A 121 5.25 -0.41 19.23
CA THR A 121 5.68 -0.02 17.88
C THR A 121 5.17 1.39 17.61
N ARG A 122 6.11 2.35 17.49
CA ARG A 122 5.79 3.78 17.32
C ARG A 122 5.85 4.24 15.88
N ASN A 123 6.41 3.44 14.99
CA ASN A 123 6.59 3.75 13.57
C ASN A 123 6.12 2.57 12.74
N VAL A 124 5.32 2.83 11.73
CA VAL A 124 4.90 1.84 10.73
C VAL A 124 5.01 2.47 9.36
N ILE A 125 5.65 1.77 8.43
CA ILE A 125 5.62 2.11 7.01
C ILE A 125 4.58 1.22 6.36
N VAL A 126 3.55 1.83 5.77
CA VAL A 126 2.55 1.17 4.93
C VAL A 126 2.94 1.37 3.48
N MET A 127 3.03 0.27 2.74
CA MET A 127 3.34 0.22 1.31
C MET A 127 2.13 -0.32 0.56
N ILE A 128 1.57 0.49 -0.34
CA ILE A 128 0.40 0.13 -1.12
C ILE A 128 0.80 0.11 -2.60
N ILE A 129 0.81 -1.07 -3.22
CA ILE A 129 1.05 -1.23 -4.64
C ILE A 129 -0.29 -1.43 -5.34
N VAL A 130 -0.55 -0.64 -6.38
CA VAL A 130 -1.74 -0.81 -7.22
C VAL A 130 -1.40 -0.74 -8.70
N ALA A 131 -2.13 -1.52 -9.50
CA ALA A 131 -2.25 -1.31 -10.93
C ALA A 131 -3.67 -0.86 -11.27
N THR A 132 -3.82 0.16 -12.11
CA THR A 132 -5.11 0.79 -12.41
C THR A 132 -5.25 1.11 -13.89
N GLU A 133 -6.48 1.17 -14.40
CA GLU A 133 -6.75 1.60 -15.77
C GLU A 133 -7.05 3.10 -15.90
N GLY A 134 -6.40 3.73 -16.88
CA GLY A 134 -6.69 5.10 -17.34
C GLY A 134 -5.64 6.13 -16.91
N GLU A 135 -6.05 7.39 -16.90
CA GLU A 135 -5.26 8.52 -16.38
C GLU A 135 -5.79 8.88 -14.99
N ILE A 136 -4.90 8.85 -13.97
CA ILE A 136 -5.24 9.14 -12.58
C ILE A 136 -4.23 10.16 -12.04
N PRO A 137 -4.44 11.47 -12.30
CA PRO A 137 -3.48 12.51 -11.92
C PRO A 137 -3.12 12.51 -10.43
N GLU A 138 -4.05 12.11 -9.56
CA GLU A 138 -3.87 12.03 -8.12
C GLU A 138 -2.87 10.95 -7.68
N LEU A 139 -2.59 9.95 -8.51
CA LEU A 139 -1.61 8.88 -8.24
C LEU A 139 -0.28 9.09 -8.99
N GLU A 140 -0.28 9.98 -9.99
CA GLU A 140 0.85 10.24 -10.89
C GLU A 140 1.60 11.54 -10.56
N THR A 141 1.29 12.16 -9.42
CA THR A 141 1.95 13.35 -8.89
C THR A 141 2.80 13.01 -7.67
N ASP A 142 3.68 13.94 -7.27
CA ASP A 142 4.40 13.85 -6.00
C ASP A 142 3.44 13.88 -4.80
N LEU A 143 3.49 12.83 -3.96
CA LEU A 143 2.66 12.66 -2.78
C LEU A 143 3.31 13.11 -1.47
N ALA A 144 4.48 13.76 -1.51
CA ALA A 144 5.20 14.19 -0.30
C ALA A 144 4.43 15.21 0.58
N ASN A 145 3.36 15.82 0.07
CA ASN A 145 2.53 16.75 0.84
C ASN A 145 1.16 16.14 1.20
N ILE A 146 0.66 16.54 2.38
CA ILE A 146 -0.59 16.04 2.96
C ILE A 146 -1.80 16.16 2.00
N PRO A 147 -2.05 17.29 1.31
CA PRO A 147 -3.17 17.41 0.38
C PRO A 147 -3.10 16.40 -0.79
N ALA A 148 -1.93 16.21 -1.38
CA ALA A 148 -1.72 15.26 -2.47
C ALA A 148 -1.97 13.82 -2.01
N LEU A 149 -1.42 13.44 -0.85
CA LEU A 149 -1.68 12.12 -0.26
C LEU A 149 -3.17 11.89 0.04
N LYS A 150 -3.87 12.88 0.60
CA LYS A 150 -5.32 12.79 0.82
C LYS A 150 -6.09 12.58 -0.49
N ALA A 151 -5.68 13.26 -1.57
CA ALA A 151 -6.28 13.10 -2.88
C ALA A 151 -6.01 11.69 -3.45
N ALA A 152 -4.78 11.19 -3.32
CA ALA A 152 -4.39 9.85 -3.73
C ALA A 152 -5.21 8.76 -3.01
N LEU A 153 -5.31 8.80 -1.68
CA LEU A 153 -6.09 7.83 -0.90
C LEU A 153 -7.58 7.84 -1.28
N LYS A 154 -8.16 9.03 -1.52
CA LYS A 154 -9.54 9.15 -2.03
C LYS A 154 -9.67 8.61 -3.46
N ALA A 155 -8.66 8.80 -4.30
CA ALA A 155 -8.64 8.26 -5.65
C ALA A 155 -8.64 6.73 -5.63
N LEU A 156 -7.85 6.09 -4.75
CA LEU A 156 -7.84 4.64 -4.57
C LEU A 156 -9.22 4.09 -4.19
N ILE A 157 -9.90 4.71 -3.22
CA ILE A 157 -11.28 4.34 -2.84
C ILE A 157 -12.22 4.44 -4.06
N ASN A 158 -12.12 5.53 -4.83
CA ASN A 158 -12.96 5.73 -6.01
C ASN A 158 -12.65 4.76 -7.16
N LEU A 159 -11.40 4.30 -7.28
CA LEU A 159 -10.99 3.34 -8.31
C LEU A 159 -11.58 1.96 -8.05
N HIS A 160 -11.67 1.55 -6.78
CA HIS A 160 -12.38 0.35 -6.36
C HIS A 160 -13.84 0.39 -6.83
N TYR A 161 -14.61 1.39 -6.40
CA TYR A 161 -16.03 1.51 -6.77
C TYR A 161 -16.30 1.78 -8.27
N LYS A 162 -15.24 2.04 -9.06
CA LYS A 162 -15.31 2.15 -10.53
C LYS A 162 -14.81 0.90 -11.25
N HIS A 163 -14.43 -0.15 -10.52
CA HIS A 163 -13.86 -1.41 -11.04
C HIS A 163 -12.63 -1.19 -11.93
N LYS A 164 -11.78 -0.23 -11.55
CA LYS A 164 -10.58 0.16 -12.30
C LYS A 164 -9.28 -0.39 -11.72
N LEU A 165 -9.33 -1.08 -10.59
CA LEU A 165 -8.19 -1.77 -10.01
C LEU A 165 -7.91 -3.07 -10.80
N ARG A 166 -6.63 -3.36 -11.02
CA ARG A 166 -6.15 -4.54 -11.76
C ARG A 166 -5.17 -5.38 -10.95
N ALA A 167 -4.47 -4.74 -10.01
CA ALA A 167 -3.68 -5.43 -9.00
C ALA A 167 -3.67 -4.59 -7.73
N ILE A 168 -3.67 -5.25 -6.58
CA ILE A 168 -3.59 -4.62 -5.26
C ILE A 168 -2.67 -5.49 -4.41
N GLN A 169 -1.66 -4.88 -3.81
CA GLN A 169 -0.83 -5.52 -2.80
C GLN A 169 -0.54 -4.51 -1.69
N VAL A 170 -0.69 -4.94 -0.45
CA VAL A 170 -0.43 -4.11 0.72
C VAL A 170 0.63 -4.80 1.57
N HIS A 171 1.67 -4.05 1.90
CA HIS A 171 2.73 -4.45 2.83
C HIS A 171 2.84 -3.42 3.93
N PHE A 172 3.32 -3.85 5.08
CA PHE A 172 3.68 -2.91 6.13
C PHE A 172 4.84 -3.45 6.95
N SER A 173 5.57 -2.54 7.55
CA SER A 173 6.72 -2.84 8.41
C SER A 173 6.75 -1.89 9.60
N PRO A 174 7.01 -2.37 10.82
CA PRO A 174 7.20 -3.78 11.16
C PRO A 174 5.86 -4.55 11.14
N ALA A 175 5.94 -5.84 10.83
CA ALA A 175 4.76 -6.68 10.68
C ALA A 175 4.25 -7.26 12.02
N GLN A 176 5.09 -7.28 13.07
CA GLN A 176 4.74 -7.79 14.40
C GLN A 176 4.77 -6.69 15.47
N LEU A 177 3.84 -6.78 16.42
CA LEU A 177 3.83 -5.96 17.63
C LEU A 177 5.06 -6.28 18.49
N GLY A 178 5.91 -5.28 18.72
CA GLY A 178 7.15 -5.42 19.49
C GLY A 178 8.43 -5.45 18.65
N ASP A 179 8.31 -5.55 17.33
CA ASP A 179 9.38 -5.16 16.42
C ASP A 179 9.45 -3.62 16.35
N ASP A 180 10.67 -3.08 16.32
CA ASP A 180 10.93 -1.64 16.32
C ASP A 180 11.53 -1.21 14.99
N LEU A 181 10.94 -0.19 14.38
CA LEU A 181 11.48 0.51 13.23
C LEU A 181 11.98 1.86 13.74
N SER A 182 13.29 2.06 13.71
CA SER A 182 13.88 3.33 14.14
C SER A 182 13.46 4.46 13.19
N SER A 183 13.39 5.70 13.67
CA SER A 183 13.04 6.87 12.84
C SER A 183 13.96 7.14 11.64
N ASP A 184 15.13 6.51 11.64
CA ASP A 184 16.18 6.72 10.63
C ASP A 184 16.06 5.75 9.43
N GLN A 185 15.16 4.76 9.52
CA GLN A 185 14.83 3.78 8.47
C GLN A 185 13.55 4.19 7.74
#